data_AF-A0A2E6GZE3-F1
#
_entry.id   AF-A0A2E6GZE3-F1
#
_cell.length_a   1.000
_cell.length_b   1.000
_cell.length_c   1.000
_cell.angle_alpha   90.00
_cell.angle_beta   90.00
_cell.angle_gamma   90.00
#
_symmetry.space_group_name_H-M   'P 1'
#
loop_
_entity.id
_entity.type
_entity.pdbx_description
1 polymer ?
#
loop_
_entity_poly.entity_id
_entity_poly.type
_entity_poly.pdbx_seq_one_letter_code
_entity_poly.pdbx_strand_id
1 'polypeptide(L)'
;MSAFKLEYKDYDFTIYLDPDPEHRPIERWNILSNEDKELLESGEMAFYSLSITSQKSEEAVNHFIPGVQLPVDQEEQMVDLEIILLDEGLLDEILEHWKLRLSDKKTPTWA
;
A
#
# COMPACT_ATOMS: atom_id res chain seq x y z
N MET A 1 10.13 9.94 2.71
CA MET A 1 10.65 8.64 3.16
C MET A 1 10.31 8.42 4.63
N SER A 2 9.09 8.00 4.89
CA SER A 2 8.70 7.45 6.20
C SER A 2 8.77 5.93 6.07
N ALA A 3 9.54 5.29 6.94
CA ALA A 3 9.70 3.84 6.95
C ALA A 3 9.06 3.27 8.23
N PHE A 4 8.05 2.42 8.05
CA PHE A 4 7.33 1.78 9.13
C PHE A 4 7.69 0.31 9.17
N LYS A 5 7.85 -0.22 10.38
CA LYS A 5 8.10 -1.64 10.61
C LYS A 5 6.95 -2.18 11.44
N LEU A 6 6.29 -3.20 10.90
CA LEU A 6 5.20 -3.90 11.55
C LEU A 6 5.51 -5.40 11.53
N GLU A 7 5.34 -6.06 12.67
CA GLU A 7 5.39 -7.51 12.78
C GLU A 7 3.94 -8.03 12.78
N TYR A 8 3.56 -8.84 11.80
CA TYR A 8 2.21 -9.41 11.71
C TYR A 8 2.27 -10.89 11.33
N LYS A 9 1.70 -11.76 12.20
CA LYS A 9 1.56 -13.21 11.99
C LYS A 9 2.87 -13.92 11.57
N ASP A 10 3.99 -13.59 12.22
CA ASP A 10 5.33 -14.14 11.96
C ASP A 10 5.99 -13.69 10.63
N TYR A 11 5.57 -12.54 10.09
CA TYR A 11 6.21 -11.86 8.96
C TYR A 11 6.61 -10.44 9.35
N ASP A 12 7.82 -10.06 8.95
CA ASP A 12 8.33 -8.70 9.08
C ASP A 12 7.89 -7.87 7.88
N PHE A 13 7.04 -6.88 8.09
CA PHE A 13 6.64 -5.93 7.06
C PHE A 13 7.40 -4.63 7.26
N THR A 14 8.19 -4.25 6.26
CA THR A 14 8.79 -2.92 6.17
C THR A 14 8.05 -2.14 5.10
N ILE A 15 7.35 -1.09 5.50
CA ILE A 15 6.54 -0.24 4.64
C ILE A 15 7.30 1.06 4.41
N TYR A 16 7.58 1.37 3.15
CA TYR A 16 8.17 2.63 2.74
C TYR A 16 7.10 3.50 2.10
N LEU A 17 7.00 4.71 2.62
CA LEU A 17 6.10 5.73 2.13
C LEU A 17 6.91 6.86 1.52
N ASP A 18 6.75 7.02 0.20
CA ASP A 18 7.41 8.05 -0.57
C ASP A 18 6.37 8.99 -1.20
N PRO A 19 6.43 10.30 -0.89
CA PRO A 19 5.57 11.27 -1.54
C PRO A 19 5.92 11.30 -3.02
N ASP A 20 4.91 11.05 -3.86
CA ASP A 20 5.06 11.11 -5.30
C ASP A 20 4.21 12.27 -5.83
N PRO A 21 4.74 13.51 -5.80
CA PRO A 21 4.01 14.69 -6.26
C PRO A 21 3.82 14.70 -7.79
N GLU A 22 4.55 13.84 -8.51
CA GLU A 22 4.47 13.70 -9.97
C GLU A 22 3.49 12.61 -10.40
N HIS A 23 3.05 11.73 -9.48
CA HIS A 23 2.05 10.72 -9.73
C HIS A 23 0.67 11.35 -9.94
N ARG A 24 0.47 11.82 -11.16
CA ARG A 24 -0.79 12.24 -11.74
C ARG A 24 -1.22 11.13 -12.67
N PRO A 25 -1.87 10.05 -12.19
CA PRO A 25 -2.46 9.09 -13.09
C PRO A 25 -3.50 9.84 -13.93
N ILE A 26 -3.16 10.12 -15.18
CA ILE A 26 -4.01 10.82 -16.16
C ILE A 26 -5.39 10.13 -16.23
N GLU A 27 -5.43 8.83 -15.95
CA GLU A 27 -6.63 7.98 -15.90
C GLU A 27 -7.52 8.20 -14.66
N ARG A 28 -6.99 8.66 -13.52
CA ARG A 28 -7.79 8.87 -12.29
C ARG A 28 -8.40 10.26 -12.16
N TRP A 29 -7.93 11.27 -12.90
CA TRP A 29 -8.48 12.65 -12.82
C TRP A 29 -9.97 12.72 -13.17
N ASN A 30 -10.43 11.79 -14.02
CA ASN A 30 -11.84 11.66 -14.39
C ASN A 30 -12.66 10.80 -13.41
N ILE A 31 -12.01 10.05 -12.52
CA ILE A 31 -12.65 9.14 -11.55
C ILE A 31 -12.75 9.81 -10.16
N LEU A 32 -11.83 10.74 -9.86
CA LEU A 32 -11.81 11.54 -8.64
C LEU A 32 -13.06 12.41 -8.51
N SER A 33 -13.70 12.35 -7.34
CA SER A 33 -14.82 13.22 -6.98
C SER A 33 -14.35 14.67 -6.90
N ASN A 34 -15.27 15.63 -6.99
CA ASN A 34 -14.91 17.05 -6.88
C ASN A 34 -14.27 17.37 -5.52
N GLU A 35 -14.69 16.68 -4.45
CA GLU A 35 -14.13 16.81 -3.10
C GLU A 35 -12.65 16.40 -3.06
N ASP A 36 -12.29 15.26 -3.65
CA ASP A 36 -10.90 14.80 -3.71
C ASP A 36 -10.01 15.75 -4.53
N LYS A 37 -10.58 16.42 -5.54
CA LYS A 37 -9.87 17.44 -6.33
C LYS A 37 -9.61 18.70 -5.51
N GLU A 38 -10.59 19.15 -4.73
CA GLU A 38 -10.44 20.30 -3.84
C GLU A 38 -9.42 20.04 -2.72
N LEU A 39 -9.38 18.82 -2.16
CA LEU A 39 -8.41 18.42 -1.13
C LEU A 39 -6.97 18.32 -1.68
N LEU A 40 -6.82 17.90 -2.94
CA LEU A 40 -5.54 17.94 -3.65
C LEU A 40 -5.10 19.39 -3.97
N GLU A 41 -6.04 20.26 -4.33
CA GLU A 41 -5.76 21.67 -4.62
C GLU A 41 -5.50 22.50 -3.35
N SER A 42 -6.12 22.16 -2.22
CA SER A 42 -5.86 22.80 -0.93
C SER A 42 -4.49 22.42 -0.34
N GLY A 43 -3.91 21.31 -0.81
CA GLY A 43 -2.65 20.76 -0.32
C GLY A 43 -2.78 19.98 0.99
N GLU A 44 -4.02 19.65 1.40
CA GLU A 44 -4.30 18.81 2.56
C GLU A 44 -4.02 17.33 2.29
N MET A 45 -4.11 16.90 1.02
CA MET A 45 -3.83 15.54 0.58
C MET A 45 -2.72 15.48 -0.47
N ALA A 46 -1.92 14.42 -0.42
CA ALA A 46 -0.91 14.14 -1.41
C ALA A 46 -0.98 12.69 -1.89
N PHE A 47 -0.48 12.45 -3.10
CA PHE A 47 -0.28 11.10 -3.60
C PHE A 47 1.02 10.54 -3.03
N TYR A 48 0.91 9.34 -2.48
CA TYR A 48 2.03 8.58 -1.98
C TYR A 48 2.17 7.28 -2.75
N SER A 49 3.42 6.89 -2.91
CA SER A 49 3.79 5.54 -3.33
C SER A 49 4.05 4.71 -2.09
N LEU A 50 3.37 3.57 -2.00
CA LEU A 50 3.50 2.63 -0.89
C LEU A 50 4.30 1.43 -1.38
N SER A 51 5.48 1.22 -0.80
CA SER A 51 6.29 0.03 -1.05
C SER A 51 6.31 -0.84 0.20
N ILE A 52 5.74 -2.03 0.14
CA ILE A 52 5.65 -2.95 1.27
C ILE A 52 6.60 -4.12 1.01
N THR A 53 7.67 -4.18 1.78
CA THR A 53 8.60 -5.30 1.82
C THR A 53 8.14 -6.26 2.91
N SER A 54 7.62 -7.41 2.51
CA SER A 54 7.33 -8.52 3.43
C SER A 54 8.51 -9.48 3.44
N GLN A 55 9.04 -9.79 4.62
CA GLN A 55 10.16 -10.70 4.79
C GLN A 55 9.72 -11.89 5.63
N LYS A 56 10.03 -13.09 5.14
CA LYS A 56 9.88 -14.34 5.87
C LYS A 56 11.15 -15.17 5.74
N SER A 57 11.83 -15.40 6.85
CA SER A 57 13.08 -16.18 6.88
C SER A 57 14.13 -15.63 5.89
N GLU A 58 14.41 -16.33 4.77
CA GLU A 58 15.39 -15.95 3.75
C GLU A 58 14.78 -15.32 2.49
N GLU A 59 13.45 -15.27 2.38
CA GLU A 59 12.76 -14.71 1.24
C GLU A 59 12.15 -13.34 1.58
N ALA A 60 12.35 -12.36 0.69
CA ALA A 60 11.71 -11.05 0.77
C ALA A 60 10.87 -10.81 -0.50
N VAL A 61 9.66 -10.32 -0.31
CA VAL A 61 8.74 -9.96 -1.39
C VAL A 61 8.38 -8.49 -1.25
N ASN A 62 8.67 -7.74 -2.31
CA ASN A 62 8.33 -6.34 -2.41
C ASN A 62 7.03 -6.18 -3.18
N HIS A 63 6.05 -5.53 -2.56
CA HIS A 63 4.80 -5.10 -3.15
C HIS A 63 4.86 -3.59 -3.36
N PHE A 64 4.50 -3.13 -4.54
CA PHE A 64 4.52 -1.70 -4.87
C PHE A 64 3.12 -1.26 -5.30
N ILE A 65 2.58 -0.28 -4.59
CA ILE A 65 1.25 0.27 -4.80
C ILE A 65 1.38 1.77 -5.01
N PRO A 66 1.28 2.25 -6.26
CA PRO A 66 1.38 3.67 -6.56
C PRO A 66 0.03 4.40 -6.41
N GLY A 67 0.09 5.63 -5.93
CA GLY A 67 -1.04 6.55 -5.89
C GLY A 67 -2.07 6.22 -4.82
N VAL A 68 -1.58 5.95 -3.61
CA VAL A 68 -2.39 5.98 -2.40
C VAL A 68 -2.60 7.45 -2.04
N GLN A 69 -3.84 7.86 -1.80
CA GLN A 69 -4.14 9.22 -1.32
C GLN A 69 -4.06 9.20 0.19
N LEU A 70 -3.20 10.03 0.75
CA LEU A 70 -3.11 10.19 2.19
C LEU A 70 -3.05 11.67 2.54
N PRO A 71 -3.55 12.04 3.73
CA PRO A 71 -3.36 13.38 4.26
C PRO A 71 -1.88 13.67 4.46
N VAL A 72 -1.52 14.95 4.35
CA VAL A 72 -0.16 15.45 4.60
C VAL A 72 0.14 15.47 6.11
N ASP A 73 -0.89 15.61 6.94
CA ASP A 73 -0.76 15.54 8.39
C ASP A 73 -0.28 14.14 8.82
N GLN A 74 0.75 14.11 9.65
CA GLN A 74 1.40 12.85 10.03
C GLN A 74 0.52 11.99 10.94
N GLU A 75 -0.31 12.58 11.81
CA GLU A 75 -1.17 11.81 12.71
C GLU A 75 -2.31 11.15 11.92
N GLU A 76 -2.97 11.91 11.03
CA GLU A 76 -4.00 11.37 10.14
C GLU A 76 -3.43 10.36 9.14
N GLN A 77 -2.23 10.63 8.59
CA GLN A 77 -1.55 9.72 7.67
C GLN A 77 -1.31 8.35 8.29
N MET A 78 -0.95 8.31 9.58
CA MET A 78 -0.72 7.06 10.30
C MET A 78 -2.02 6.28 10.51
N VAL A 79 -3.12 6.98 10.82
CA VAL A 79 -4.44 6.38 11.01
C VAL A 79 -4.94 5.79 9.69
N ASP A 80 -4.90 6.55 8.60
CA ASP A 80 -5.35 6.08 7.29
C ASP A 80 -4.48 4.92 6.78
N LEU A 81 -3.17 4.97 7.01
CA LEU A 81 -2.26 3.88 6.67
C LEU A 81 -2.57 2.61 7.48
N GLU A 82 -2.88 2.73 8.76
CA GLU A 82 -3.30 1.60 9.59
C GLU A 82 -4.62 0.98 9.09
N ILE A 83 -5.59 1.82 8.71
CA ILE A 83 -6.87 1.38 8.13
C ILE A 83 -6.64 0.64 6.81
N ILE A 84 -5.84 1.19 5.89
CA ILE A 84 -5.55 0.54 4.60
C ILE A 84 -4.84 -0.81 4.80
N LEU A 85 -3.92 -0.90 5.77
CA LEU A 85 -3.17 -2.13 6.00
C LEU A 85 -4.00 -3.21 6.69
N LEU A 86 -4.81 -2.84 7.69
CA LEU A 86 -5.55 -3.79 8.53
C LEU A 86 -7.01 -3.97 8.11
N ASP A 87 -7.73 -2.88 7.84
CA ASP A 87 -9.18 -2.88 7.59
C ASP A 87 -9.50 -3.19 6.13
N GLU A 88 -8.76 -2.61 5.16
CA GLU A 88 -8.88 -3.01 3.75
C GLU A 88 -8.26 -4.40 3.48
N GLY A 89 -7.56 -4.98 4.46
CA GLY A 89 -7.06 -6.36 4.39
C GLY A 89 -5.82 -6.54 3.51
N LEU A 90 -5.10 -5.46 3.20
CA LEU A 90 -3.94 -5.50 2.31
C LEU A 90 -2.82 -6.42 2.83
N LEU A 91 -2.63 -6.48 4.15
CA LEU A 91 -1.71 -7.45 4.76
C LEU A 91 -2.18 -8.88 4.58
N ASP A 92 -3.49 -9.14 4.65
CA ASP A 92 -4.03 -10.48 4.43
C ASP A 92 -3.92 -10.89 2.95
N GLU A 93 -4.08 -9.98 1.99
CA GLU A 93 -3.78 -10.26 0.57
C GLU A 93 -2.31 -10.65 0.35
N ILE A 94 -1.38 -9.91 0.97
CA ILE A 94 0.06 -10.24 0.91
C ILE A 94 0.31 -11.62 1.53
N LEU A 95 -0.34 -11.94 2.65
CA LEU A 95 -0.24 -13.27 3.27
C LEU A 95 -0.83 -14.37 2.38
N GLU A 96 -1.91 -14.12 1.65
CA GLU A 96 -2.43 -15.05 0.66
C GLU A 96 -1.46 -15.28 -0.49
N HIS A 97 -0.80 -14.21 -0.98
CA HIS A 97 0.26 -14.33 -1.98
C HIS A 97 1.42 -15.20 -1.48
N TRP A 98 1.82 -15.03 -0.21
CA TRP A 98 2.83 -15.89 0.42
C TRP A 98 2.38 -17.34 0.53
N LYS A 99 1.13 -17.59 0.95
CA LYS A 99 0.56 -18.94 1.01
C LYS A 99 0.54 -19.60 -0.37
N LEU A 100 0.16 -18.87 -1.41
CA LEU A 100 0.18 -19.37 -2.79
C LEU A 100 1.60 -19.67 -3.26
N ARG A 101 2.56 -18.78 -3.01
CA ARG A 101 3.98 -18.95 -3.37
C ARG A 101 4.62 -20.16 -2.67
N LEU A 102 4.33 -20.34 -1.38
CA LEU A 102 4.82 -21.47 -0.59
C LEU A 102 4.03 -22.76 -0.87
N SER A 103 2.81 -22.66 -1.40
CA SER A 103 2.06 -23.83 -1.82
C SER A 103 2.68 -24.41 -3.10
N ASP A 104 3.10 -25.66 -3.02
CA ASP A 104 3.74 -26.41 -4.12
C ASP A 104 2.80 -26.64 -5.34
N LYS A 105 1.59 -26.06 -5.33
CA LYS A 105 0.64 -26.05 -6.46
C LYS A 105 1.16 -25.14 -7.57
N LYS A 106 2.16 -25.60 -8.31
CA LYS A 106 2.68 -25.00 -9.56
C LYS A 106 1.69 -25.03 -10.74
N THR A 107 0.42 -25.33 -10.52
CA THR A 107 -0.58 -25.40 -11.58
C THR A 107 -1.78 -24.52 -11.24
N PRO A 108 -1.95 -23.38 -11.93
CA PRO A 108 -3.22 -22.68 -11.87
C PRO A 108 -4.27 -23.53 -12.61
N THR A 109 -5.35 -23.92 -11.93
CA THR A 109 -6.45 -24.71 -12.50
C THR A 109 -7.46 -23.82 -13.21
N TRP A 110 -7.05 -23.20 -14.31
CA TRP A 110 -7.98 -22.62 -15.30
C TRP A 110 -8.01 -23.49 -16.56
N ALA A 111 -8.15 -24.81 -16.37
CA ALA A 111 -8.44 -25.75 -17.47
C ALA A 111 -9.93 -25.69 -17.84
#